data_AF-A0A5K1H2J6-F1
#
_entry.id   AF-A0A5K1H2J6-F1
#
_cell.length_a   1.000
_cell.length_b   1.000
_cell.length_c   1.000
_cell.angle_alpha   90.00
_cell.angle_beta   90.00
_cell.angle_gamma   90.00
#
_symmetry.space_group_name_H-M   'P 1'
#
loop_
_entity.id
_entity.type
_entity.pdbx_description
1 polymer ?
#
loop_
_entity_poly.entity_id
_entity_poly.type
_entity_poly.pdbx_seq_one_letter_code
_entity_poly.pdbx_strand_id
1 'polypeptide(L)'
;YRMHPEICQFPSLHFYEGRLLNGHDATKKSAPFHKSMFFGPYVFFDVTDGHERRGTGLGGLSISNKAEADVVIEVLRFLKK
;
A
#
# COMPACT_ATOMS: atom_id res chain seq x y z
N TYR A 1 -13.68 -4.05 -13.19
CA TYR A 1 -13.82 -2.68 -12.66
C TYR A 1 -13.58 -2.63 -11.13
N ARG A 2 -12.32 -2.77 -10.68
CA ARG A 2 -11.98 -3.05 -9.26
C ARG A 2 -11.30 -1.89 -8.51
N MET A 3 -10.26 -1.30 -9.08
CA MET A 3 -9.34 -0.37 -8.40
C MET A 3 -9.74 1.12 -8.57
N HIS A 4 -9.27 1.97 -7.65
CA HIS A 4 -9.29 3.43 -7.81
C HIS A 4 -8.32 3.86 -8.93
N PRO A 5 -8.61 4.91 -9.73
CA PRO A 5 -7.75 5.32 -10.84
C PRO A 5 -6.28 5.57 -10.48
N GLU A 6 -6.02 6.15 -9.31
CA GLU A 6 -4.65 6.39 -8.81
C GLU A 6 -3.88 5.09 -8.53
N ILE A 7 -4.55 4.05 -8.02
CA ILE A 7 -3.93 2.73 -7.82
C ILE A 7 -3.63 2.07 -9.18
N CYS A 8 -4.52 2.25 -10.16
CA CYS A 8 -4.34 1.68 -11.52
C CYS A 8 -3.16 2.27 -12.29
N GLN A 9 -2.76 3.50 -11.97
CA GLN A 9 -1.83 4.27 -12.80
C GLN A 9 -0.49 3.55 -12.96
N PHE A 10 0.12 3.12 -11.84
CA PHE A 10 1.43 2.46 -11.88
C PHE A 10 1.40 1.14 -12.64
N PRO A 11 0.51 0.17 -12.35
CA PRO A 11 0.47 -1.09 -13.10
C PRO A 11 0.13 -0.89 -14.58
N SER A 12 -0.77 0.05 -14.90
CA SER A 12 -1.11 0.37 -16.29
C SER A 12 0.13 0.80 -17.07
N LEU A 13 0.89 1.75 -16.53
CA LEU A 13 2.09 2.27 -17.18
C LEU A 13 3.19 1.20 -17.30
N HIS A 14 3.44 0.43 -16.23
CA HIS A 14 4.59 -0.46 -16.15
C HIS A 14 4.39 -1.81 -16.84
N PHE A 15 3.16 -2.32 -16.88
CA PHE A 15 2.89 -3.67 -17.39
C PHE A 15 1.95 -3.70 -18.61
N TYR A 16 1.30 -2.57 -18.94
CA TYR A 16 0.30 -2.51 -20.01
C TYR A 16 0.48 -1.30 -20.94
N GLU A 17 1.66 -0.66 -20.95
CA GLU A 17 1.97 0.50 -21.81
C GLU A 17 0.96 1.66 -21.66
N GLY A 18 0.37 1.81 -20.47
CA GLY A 18 -0.66 2.83 -20.22
C GLY A 18 -2.03 2.53 -20.85
N ARG A 19 -2.23 1.34 -21.42
CA ARG A 19 -3.46 0.97 -22.15
C ARG A 19 -4.54 0.33 -21.26
N LEU A 20 -4.26 0.11 -19.98
CA LEU A 20 -5.26 -0.43 -19.05
C LEU A 20 -6.31 0.65 -18.72
N LEU A 21 -7.56 0.39 -19.12
CA LEU A 21 -8.68 1.31 -18.90
C LEU A 21 -9.30 1.14 -17.52
N ASN A 22 -9.74 2.26 -16.94
CA ASN A 22 -10.54 2.28 -15.73
C ASN A 22 -12.00 1.92 -16.02
N GLY A 23 -12.66 1.34 -15.03
CA GLY A 23 -14.11 1.13 -15.12
C GLY A 23 -14.90 2.41 -14.99
N HIS A 24 -16.11 2.43 -15.55
CA HIS A 24 -17.05 3.55 -15.42
C HIS A 24 -17.27 3.96 -13.95
N ASP A 25 -17.25 2.99 -13.04
CA ASP A 25 -17.45 3.17 -11.60
C ASP A 25 -16.14 3.28 -10.78
N ALA A 26 -14.99 3.56 -11.40
CA ALA A 26 -13.71 3.60 -10.68
C ALA A 26 -13.67 4.70 -9.60
N THR A 27 -14.40 5.80 -9.76
CA THR A 27 -14.51 6.89 -8.77
C THR A 27 -15.33 6.48 -7.54
N LYS A 28 -16.22 5.49 -7.67
CA LYS A 28 -16.97 4.88 -6.54
C LYS A 28 -16.06 4.08 -5.59
N LYS A 29 -14.77 3.94 -5.91
CA LYS A 29 -13.77 3.30 -5.05
C LYS A 29 -13.12 4.26 -4.04
N SER A 30 -13.68 5.46 -3.90
CA SER A 30 -13.26 6.43 -2.89
C SER A 30 -13.75 6.04 -1.51
N ALA A 31 -12.91 6.21 -0.49
CA ALA A 31 -13.25 6.03 0.93
C ALA A 31 -13.09 7.36 1.69
N PRO A 32 -13.78 7.56 2.82
CA PRO A 32 -13.67 8.81 3.58
C PRO A 32 -12.24 9.18 3.98
N PHE A 33 -11.41 8.19 4.34
CA PHE A 33 -10.02 8.41 4.72
C PHE A 33 -9.13 8.91 3.57
N HIS A 34 -9.54 8.75 2.30
CA HIS A 34 -8.84 9.33 1.14
C HIS A 34 -8.77 10.85 1.16
N LYS A 35 -9.58 11.52 1.98
CA LYS A 35 -9.53 12.97 2.18
C LYS A 35 -8.41 13.41 3.12
N SER A 36 -7.78 12.49 3.85
CA SER A 36 -6.64 12.81 4.70
C SER A 36 -5.41 13.10 3.85
N MET A 37 -4.64 14.11 4.24
CA MET A 37 -3.37 14.47 3.59
C MET A 37 -2.38 13.29 3.51
N PHE A 38 -2.47 12.34 4.43
CA PHE A 38 -1.53 11.22 4.55
C PHE A 38 -2.07 9.88 4.03
N PHE A 39 -3.36 9.79 3.66
CA PHE A 39 -4.01 8.52 3.32
C PHE A 39 -4.79 8.60 2.02
N GLY A 40 -4.16 9.13 0.96
CA GLY A 40 -4.71 9.07 -0.39
C GLY A 40 -4.93 7.62 -0.86
N PRO A 41 -5.64 7.42 -2.00
CA PRO A 41 -5.92 6.09 -2.54
C PRO A 41 -4.69 5.22 -2.79
N TYR A 42 -3.53 5.84 -3.02
CA TYR A 42 -2.23 5.17 -3.16
C TYR A 42 -1.14 6.02 -2.51
N VAL A 43 -0.46 5.49 -1.49
CA VAL A 43 0.62 6.16 -0.75
C VAL A 43 1.74 5.16 -0.47
N PHE A 44 2.98 5.64 -0.54
CA PHE A 44 4.17 4.89 -0.12
C PHE A 44 4.71 5.51 1.17
N PHE A 45 4.88 4.68 2.22
CA PHE A 45 5.53 5.10 3.46
C PHE A 45 6.97 4.59 3.45
N ASP A 46 7.92 5.50 3.43
CA ASP A 46 9.35 5.19 3.52
C ASP A 46 9.76 5.08 5.01
N VAL A 47 10.03 3.87 5.47
CA VAL A 47 10.42 3.57 6.86
C VAL A 47 11.95 3.56 6.94
N THR A 48 12.53 4.76 7.02
CA THR A 48 13.98 4.97 6.86
C THR A 48 14.86 4.33 7.95
N ASP A 49 14.28 4.04 9.12
CA ASP A 49 14.93 3.35 10.24
C ASP A 49 14.68 1.83 10.23
N GLY A 50 14.04 1.31 9.17
CA GLY A 50 13.75 -0.09 8.97
C GLY A 50 14.99 -0.92 8.64
N HIS A 51 15.10 -2.07 9.31
CA HIS A 51 16.16 -3.04 9.04
C HIS A 51 15.62 -4.45 8.99
N GLU A 52 15.91 -5.15 7.90
CA GLU A 52 15.55 -6.55 7.70
C GLU A 52 16.32 -7.47 8.66
N ARG A 53 15.62 -8.44 9.25
CA ARG A 53 16.16 -9.47 10.13
C ARG A 53 15.69 -10.85 9.68
N ARG A 54 16.64 -11.79 9.55
CA ARG A 54 16.32 -13.21 9.29
C ARG A 54 15.81 -13.89 10.55
N GLY A 55 14.84 -14.79 10.38
CA GLY A 55 14.32 -15.64 11.44
C GLY A 55 15.38 -16.61 11.97
N THR A 56 15.43 -16.80 13.29
CA THR A 56 16.43 -17.64 13.97
C THR A 56 16.03 -19.12 14.09
N GLY A 57 14.93 -19.54 13.48
CA GLY A 57 14.42 -20.90 13.55
C GLY A 57 15.16 -21.91 12.66
N LEU A 58 14.97 -23.20 12.92
CA LEU A 58 15.41 -24.31 12.06
C LEU A 58 14.68 -24.20 10.71
N GLY A 59 15.35 -23.62 9.71
CA GLY A 59 14.76 -23.24 8.41
C GLY A 59 14.73 -21.74 8.12
N GLY A 60 15.54 -20.93 8.81
CA GLY A 60 15.62 -19.45 8.78
C GLY A 60 15.88 -18.78 7.43
N LEU A 61 14.97 -18.94 6.48
CA LEU A 61 14.90 -18.22 5.21
C LEU A 61 13.93 -17.04 5.26
N SER A 62 13.03 -17.01 6.25
CA SER A 62 12.09 -15.90 6.40
C SER A 62 12.78 -14.66 6.93
N ILE A 63 12.31 -13.50 6.47
CA ILE A 63 12.84 -12.18 6.78
C ILE A 63 11.73 -11.33 7.39
N SER A 64 12.09 -10.39 8.26
CA SER A 64 11.14 -9.57 8.99
C SER A 64 11.71 -8.18 9.24
N ASN A 65 10.85 -7.16 9.24
CA ASN A 65 11.22 -5.80 9.62
C ASN A 65 10.26 -5.31 10.71
N LYS A 66 10.79 -5.08 11.92
CA LYS A 66 9.98 -4.66 13.07
C LYS A 66 9.48 -3.22 12.91
N ALA A 67 10.31 -2.31 12.37
CA ALA A 67 9.93 -0.91 12.19
C ALA A 67 8.77 -0.77 11.20
N GLU A 68 8.80 -1.51 10.09
CA GLU A 68 7.67 -1.57 9.14
C GLU A 68 6.40 -2.10 9.81
N ALA A 69 6.50 -3.15 10.64
CA ALA A 69 5.36 -3.69 11.37
C ALA A 69 4.76 -2.66 12.36
N ASP A 70 5.61 -1.91 13.06
CA ASP A 70 5.17 -0.87 13.99
C ASP A 70 4.44 0.27 13.23
N VAL A 71 4.92 0.67 12.05
CA VAL A 71 4.21 1.62 11.16
C VAL A 71 2.86 1.08 10.71
N VAL A 72 2.77 -0.19 10.32
CA VAL A 72 1.50 -0.84 9.94
C VAL A 72 0.49 -0.80 11.09
N ILE A 73 0.94 -0.99 12.34
CA ILE A 73 0.07 -0.89 13.52
C ILE A 73 -0.51 0.52 13.66
N GLU A 74 0.30 1.58 13.49
CA GLU A 74 -0.17 2.97 13.57
C GLU A 74 -1.14 3.33 12.44
N VAL A 75 -0.88 2.86 11.21
CA VAL A 75 -1.81 3.01 10.08
C VAL A 75 -3.15 2.35 10.40
N LEU A 76 -3.15 1.12 10.92
CA LEU A 76 -4.38 0.43 11.30
C LEU A 76 -5.13 1.12 12.44
N ARG A 77 -4.42 1.67 13.42
CA ARG A 77 -5.03 2.46 14.51
C ARG A 77 -5.71 3.71 13.97
N PHE A 78 -5.10 4.39 13.00
CA PHE A 78 -5.70 5.55 12.36
C PHE A 78 -6.96 5.18 11.58
N LEU A 79 -6.91 4.12 10.77
CA LEU A 79 -8.02 3.72 9.88
C LEU A 79 -9.21 3.08 10.61
N LYS A 80 -9.01 2.55 11.81
CA LYS A 80 -10.08 1.94 12.63
C LYS A 80 -10.89 2.96 13.45
N LYS A 81 -10.50 4.23 13.49
CA LYS A 81 -11.32 5.30 14.07
C LYS A 81 -12.52 5.60 13.18
#